data_AF-A0A925TC51-F1
#
_entry.id   AF-A0A925TC51-F1
#
_cell.length_a   1.000
_cell.length_b   1.000
_cell.length_c   1.000
_cell.angle_alpha   90.00
_cell.angle_beta   90.00
_cell.angle_gamma   90.00
#
_symmetry.space_group_name_H-M   'P 1'
#
loop_
_entity.id
_entity.type
_entity.pdbx_description
1 polymer ?
#
loop_
_entity_poly.entity_id
_entity_poly.type
_entity_poly.pdbx_seq_one_letter_code
_entity_poly.pdbx_strand_id
1 'polypeptide(L)'
;MKKAIRAWLDLILKRYALEIVPRGILYDWQLRSADAPPRYSKSVLPEGAAEYLRPNNPKLIALQERYRKADPAVTVPAVWDDGYVAAEDIAYFRGDNGWVWQVRGRNTNILSYALTTYYLKSIDRLGLFSKLTEDNHFGNFSFTIEDRQVSRDLLDSISEINFLDRHLGIASRPGLNVLDIGAGYGRLAHRMVKSLPNIESYFCTDAVAASTFVSDYYLRFRNIERAHVVPLDEIDKLLAGHRIDLAVNIHSFSECRLEAIEWWARLLSKHRVKQLMIVPNDVTETPGQLLTNKDENYLPILERHGYRILVSEPKYADPVVQTYGIKPHWYHLLELQA
;
A
#
# COMPACT_ATOMS: atom_id res chain seq x y z
N MET A 1 -50.02 -3.10 -3.88
CA MET A 1 -49.03 -3.05 -5.00
C MET A 1 -47.60 -3.36 -4.55
N LYS A 2 -46.96 -2.61 -3.64
CA LYS A 2 -45.57 -2.89 -3.17
C LYS A 2 -45.34 -4.28 -2.54
N LYS A 3 -46.29 -4.82 -1.78
CA LYS A 3 -46.18 -6.17 -1.16
C LYS A 3 -46.20 -7.32 -2.16
N ALA A 4 -47.04 -7.23 -3.20
CA ALA A 4 -47.15 -8.26 -4.23
C ALA A 4 -45.89 -8.30 -5.12
N ILE A 5 -45.35 -7.12 -5.47
CA ILE A 5 -44.08 -7.00 -6.19
C ILE A 5 -42.93 -7.59 -5.37
N ARG A 6 -42.85 -7.27 -4.07
CA ARG A 6 -41.82 -7.84 -3.18
C ARG A 6 -41.91 -9.37 -3.10
N ALA A 7 -43.11 -9.91 -2.86
CA ALA A 7 -43.30 -11.36 -2.76
C ALA A 7 -42.90 -12.09 -4.05
N TRP A 8 -43.17 -11.50 -5.21
CA TRP A 8 -42.78 -12.05 -6.50
C TRP A 8 -41.26 -11.99 -6.73
N LEU A 9 -40.63 -10.85 -6.39
CA LEU A 9 -39.17 -10.71 -6.47
C LEU A 9 -38.45 -11.66 -5.51
N ASP A 10 -38.92 -11.80 -4.27
CA ASP A 10 -38.36 -12.74 -3.29
C ASP A 10 -38.42 -14.18 -3.80
N LEU A 11 -39.50 -14.57 -4.49
CA LEU A 11 -39.63 -15.90 -5.09
C LEU A 11 -38.57 -16.15 -6.17
N ILE A 12 -38.27 -15.14 -6.97
CA ILE A 12 -37.27 -15.23 -8.04
C ILE A 12 -35.85 -15.24 -7.45
N LEU A 13 -35.57 -14.32 -6.54
CA LEU A 13 -34.24 -14.14 -5.94
C LEU A 13 -33.83 -15.34 -5.08
N LYS A 14 -34.78 -16.01 -4.42
CA LYS A 14 -34.53 -17.26 -3.69
C LYS A 14 -33.91 -18.36 -4.57
N ARG A 15 -34.21 -18.39 -5.88
CA ARG A 15 -33.58 -19.35 -6.81
C ARG A 15 -32.08 -19.13 -6.97
N TYR A 16 -31.61 -17.93 -6.64
CA TYR A 16 -30.20 -17.52 -6.66
C TYR A 16 -29.60 -17.41 -5.25
N ALA A 17 -30.29 -17.93 -4.22
CA ALA A 17 -29.93 -17.76 -2.81
C ALA A 17 -29.82 -16.29 -2.37
N LEU A 18 -30.61 -15.41 -2.97
CA LEU A 18 -30.70 -13.98 -2.62
C LEU A 18 -32.00 -13.67 -1.88
N GLU A 19 -31.94 -12.76 -0.91
CA GLU A 19 -33.08 -12.33 -0.10
C GLU A 19 -33.20 -10.79 -0.07
N ILE A 20 -34.41 -10.25 -0.24
CA ILE A 20 -34.66 -8.83 -0.07
C ILE A 20 -34.82 -8.52 1.42
N VAL A 21 -33.81 -7.86 1.97
CA VAL A 21 -33.82 -7.37 3.35
C VAL A 21 -34.24 -5.90 3.45
N PRO A 22 -34.88 -5.48 4.55
CA PRO A 22 -35.11 -4.06 4.81
C PRO A 22 -33.78 -3.30 4.87
N ARG A 23 -33.68 -2.15 4.20
CA ARG A 23 -32.47 -1.32 4.25
C ARG A 23 -32.05 -0.95 5.67
N GLY A 24 -33.01 -0.76 6.57
CA GLY A 24 -32.75 -0.38 7.97
C GLY A 24 -32.08 -1.45 8.84
N ILE A 25 -31.97 -2.70 8.38
CA ILE A 25 -31.22 -3.75 9.10
C ILE A 25 -29.78 -3.89 8.62
N LEU A 26 -29.40 -3.16 7.56
CA LEU A 26 -28.06 -3.18 7.01
C LEU A 26 -27.20 -2.10 7.67
N TYR A 27 -25.96 -2.45 7.98
CA TYR A 27 -24.95 -1.47 8.35
C TYR A 27 -24.56 -0.59 7.16
N ASP A 28 -24.11 0.64 7.41
CA ASP A 28 -23.70 1.59 6.37
C ASP A 28 -22.67 1.01 5.39
N TRP A 29 -21.76 0.16 5.86
CA TRP A 29 -20.75 -0.47 5.02
C TRP A 29 -21.32 -1.57 4.11
N GLN A 30 -22.45 -2.19 4.47
CA GLN A 30 -23.15 -3.16 3.62
C GLN A 30 -23.95 -2.48 2.49
N LEU A 31 -24.20 -1.18 2.63
CA LEU A 31 -24.88 -0.38 1.61
C LEU A 31 -23.91 0.19 0.56
N ARG A 32 -22.60 -0.01 0.72
CA ARG A 32 -21.56 0.57 -0.13
C ARG A 32 -20.97 -0.48 -1.07
N SER A 33 -20.86 -0.14 -2.35
CA SER A 33 -20.16 -0.96 -3.34
C SER A 33 -18.64 -0.79 -3.23
N ALA A 34 -17.89 -1.76 -3.77
CA ALA A 34 -16.45 -1.61 -3.99
C ALA A 34 -16.12 -0.50 -5.00
N ASP A 35 -17.04 -0.25 -5.94
CA ASP A 35 -16.92 0.78 -6.99
C ASP A 35 -17.35 2.18 -6.52
N ALA A 36 -17.42 2.41 -5.21
CA ALA A 36 -17.73 3.73 -4.67
C ALA A 36 -16.66 4.76 -5.10
N PRO A 37 -17.05 6.02 -5.41
CA PRO A 37 -16.10 7.03 -5.85
C PRO A 37 -15.08 7.37 -4.75
N PRO A 38 -13.88 7.85 -5.13
CA PRO A 38 -12.88 8.30 -4.16
C PRO A 38 -13.45 9.29 -3.16
N ARG A 39 -12.97 9.22 -1.92
CA ARG A 39 -13.39 10.12 -0.86
C ARG A 39 -12.28 10.31 0.15
N TYR A 40 -12.31 11.44 0.84
CA TYR A 40 -11.46 11.69 1.99
C TYR A 40 -12.29 12.08 3.21
N SER A 41 -11.74 11.83 4.40
CA SER A 41 -12.21 12.48 5.62
C SER A 41 -11.93 13.98 5.50
N LYS A 42 -12.90 14.85 5.78
CA LYS A 42 -12.68 16.31 5.81
C LYS A 42 -11.94 16.74 7.09
N SER A 43 -10.92 15.99 7.46
CA SER A 43 -10.02 16.35 8.54
C SER A 43 -9.27 17.63 8.19
N VAL A 44 -8.88 18.36 9.24
CA VAL A 44 -8.13 19.60 9.08
C VAL A 44 -6.76 19.26 8.47
N LEU A 45 -6.46 19.90 7.34
CA LEU A 45 -5.11 19.86 6.77
C LEU A 45 -4.18 20.70 7.67
N PRO A 46 -2.92 20.28 7.87
CA PRO A 46 -1.95 21.10 8.59
C PRO A 46 -1.79 22.47 7.95
N GLU A 47 -1.37 23.46 8.74
CA GLU A 47 -1.08 24.81 8.26
C GLU A 47 -0.09 24.77 7.07
N GLY A 48 -0.40 25.51 6.00
CA GLY A 48 0.41 25.55 4.78
C GLY A 48 0.26 24.34 3.85
N ALA A 49 -0.39 23.25 4.29
CA ALA A 49 -0.50 22.04 3.50
C ALA A 49 -1.39 22.24 2.27
N ALA A 50 -2.51 22.96 2.42
CA ALA A 50 -3.43 23.21 1.31
C ALA A 50 -2.80 24.10 0.23
N GLU A 51 -1.88 24.99 0.59
CA GLU A 51 -1.11 25.84 -0.32
C GLU A 51 -0.04 25.05 -1.05
N TYR A 52 0.64 24.16 -0.35
CA TYR A 52 1.73 23.38 -0.90
C TYR A 52 1.23 22.21 -1.76
N LEU A 53 0.28 21.41 -1.27
CA LEU A 53 -0.22 20.18 -1.90
C LEU A 53 -1.25 20.49 -2.99
N ARG A 54 -0.81 21.13 -4.08
CA ARG A 54 -1.64 21.48 -5.23
C ARG A 54 -1.06 20.92 -6.53
N PRO A 55 -1.92 20.60 -7.52
CA PRO A 55 -1.45 20.10 -8.83
C PRO A 55 -0.47 21.04 -9.54
N ASN A 56 -0.61 22.34 -9.33
CA ASN A 56 0.23 23.37 -9.96
C ASN A 56 1.46 23.75 -9.13
N ASN A 57 1.81 22.99 -8.08
CA ASN A 57 3.02 23.24 -7.32
C ASN A 57 4.25 23.12 -8.24
N PRO A 58 5.17 24.11 -8.26
CA PRO A 58 6.35 24.08 -9.13
C PRO A 58 7.23 22.84 -8.94
N LYS A 59 7.31 22.26 -7.73
CA LYS A 59 8.06 21.03 -7.46
C LYS A 59 7.41 19.81 -8.13
N LEU A 60 6.08 19.72 -8.11
CA LEU A 60 5.36 18.65 -8.79
C LEU A 60 5.52 18.76 -10.32
N ILE A 61 5.35 19.96 -10.87
CA ILE A 61 5.57 20.21 -12.31
C ILE A 61 7.00 19.83 -12.71
N ALA A 62 8.00 20.24 -11.94
CA ALA A 62 9.39 19.88 -12.20
C ALA A 62 9.63 18.36 -12.17
N LEU A 63 9.01 17.63 -11.23
CA LEU A 63 9.08 16.15 -11.20
C LEU A 63 8.42 15.52 -12.43
N GLN A 64 7.26 16.02 -12.86
CA GLN A 64 6.58 15.56 -14.07
C GLN A 64 7.47 15.75 -15.32
N GLU A 65 8.13 16.90 -15.47
CA GLU A 65 9.05 17.14 -16.59
C GLU A 65 10.28 16.23 -16.57
N ARG A 66 10.80 15.92 -15.37
CA ARG A 66 11.90 14.96 -15.23
C ARG A 66 11.46 13.57 -15.65
N TYR A 67 10.28 13.13 -15.23
CA TYR A 67 9.80 11.77 -15.48
C TYR A 67 9.40 11.55 -16.94
N ARG A 68 8.95 12.58 -17.66
CA ARG A 68 8.75 12.50 -19.13
C ARG A 68 10.02 12.19 -19.91
N LYS A 69 11.19 12.45 -19.32
CA LYS A 69 12.51 12.16 -19.92
C LYS A 69 13.12 10.84 -19.41
N ALA A 70 12.52 10.22 -18.41
CA ALA A 70 12.95 8.92 -17.91
C ALA A 70 12.56 7.80 -18.88
N ASP A 71 13.07 6.61 -18.62
CA ASP A 71 12.85 5.43 -19.46
C ASP A 71 11.33 5.11 -19.57
N PRO A 72 10.75 5.08 -20.78
CA PRO A 72 9.34 4.77 -20.98
C PRO A 72 8.96 3.36 -20.54
N ALA A 73 9.92 2.43 -20.43
CA ALA A 73 9.66 1.10 -19.91
C ALA A 73 9.06 1.12 -18.51
N VAL A 74 9.50 2.06 -17.66
CA VAL A 74 9.06 2.18 -16.26
C VAL A 74 8.05 3.31 -16.02
N THR A 75 7.97 4.30 -16.91
CA THR A 75 7.09 5.48 -16.73
C THR A 75 5.78 5.43 -17.51
N VAL A 76 5.65 4.59 -18.54
CA VAL A 76 4.36 4.44 -19.26
C VAL A 76 3.35 3.71 -18.37
N PRO A 77 2.21 4.34 -18.03
CA PRO A 77 1.30 3.82 -17.03
C PRO A 77 0.50 2.63 -17.55
N ALA A 78 0.21 1.68 -16.65
CA ALA A 78 -0.89 0.73 -16.83
C ALA A 78 -2.16 1.18 -16.09
N VAL A 79 -2.00 1.84 -14.94
CA VAL A 79 -3.09 2.30 -14.05
C VAL A 79 -3.03 3.82 -13.82
N TRP A 80 -1.85 4.35 -13.50
CA TRP A 80 -1.64 5.74 -13.06
C TRP A 80 -1.51 6.72 -14.23
N ASP A 81 -2.58 6.94 -14.99
CA ASP A 81 -2.66 8.01 -15.99
C ASP A 81 -2.99 9.39 -15.36
N ASP A 82 -2.99 10.45 -16.18
CA ASP A 82 -3.23 11.84 -15.75
C ASP A 82 -4.59 12.07 -15.09
N GLY A 83 -5.55 11.13 -15.21
CA GLY A 83 -6.88 11.19 -14.62
C GLY A 83 -7.09 10.26 -13.43
N TYR A 84 -6.09 9.44 -13.07
CA TYR A 84 -6.25 8.40 -12.05
C TYR A 84 -6.47 8.96 -10.64
N VAL A 85 -5.87 10.10 -10.32
CA VAL A 85 -6.08 10.84 -9.07
C VAL A 85 -6.62 12.24 -9.34
N ALA A 86 -7.60 12.66 -8.55
CA ALA A 86 -8.16 14.00 -8.63
C ALA A 86 -7.20 15.05 -8.06
N ALA A 87 -7.42 16.32 -8.42
CA ALA A 87 -6.62 17.43 -7.90
C ALA A 87 -6.67 17.50 -6.37
N GLU A 88 -7.83 17.24 -5.78
CA GLU A 88 -8.06 17.23 -4.34
C GLU A 88 -7.34 16.05 -3.66
N ASP A 89 -7.18 14.93 -4.35
CA ASP A 89 -6.49 13.76 -3.80
C ASP A 89 -5.03 14.09 -3.45
N ILE A 90 -4.40 15.05 -4.13
CA ILE A 90 -3.03 15.48 -3.79
C ILE A 90 -2.97 16.09 -2.37
N ALA A 91 -3.98 16.84 -1.97
CA ALA A 91 -4.05 17.40 -0.62
C ALA A 91 -4.51 16.36 0.42
N TYR A 92 -5.36 15.43 -0.02
CA TYR A 92 -5.95 14.38 0.80
C TYR A 92 -5.44 12.99 0.42
N PHE A 93 -4.12 12.85 0.21
CA PHE A 93 -3.50 11.65 -0.36
C PHE A 93 -3.60 10.41 0.54
N ARG A 94 -3.90 10.58 1.83
CA ARG A 94 -4.22 9.49 2.76
C ARG A 94 -5.71 9.18 2.78
N GLY A 95 -6.52 9.73 1.87
CA GLY A 95 -7.93 9.43 1.70
C GLY A 95 -8.19 8.05 1.09
N ASP A 96 -9.45 7.69 0.91
CA ASP A 96 -9.85 6.52 0.13
C ASP A 96 -9.78 6.87 -1.37
N ASN A 97 -8.60 6.77 -1.97
CA ASN A 97 -8.31 7.16 -3.35
C ASN A 97 -7.20 6.28 -3.97
N GLY A 98 -6.62 6.71 -5.11
CA GLY A 98 -5.63 5.94 -5.86
C GLY A 98 -4.45 5.43 -5.01
N TRP A 99 -4.04 6.17 -3.96
CA TRP A 99 -2.92 5.74 -3.12
C TRP A 99 -3.28 4.71 -2.07
N VAL A 100 -4.51 4.73 -1.53
CA VAL A 100 -4.93 3.78 -0.49
C VAL A 100 -6.43 3.58 -0.49
N TRP A 101 -6.85 2.32 -0.44
CA TRP A 101 -8.26 1.94 -0.35
C TRP A 101 -8.63 1.63 1.09
N GLN A 102 -9.53 2.42 1.67
CA GLN A 102 -9.77 2.42 3.11
C GLN A 102 -11.18 2.08 3.54
N VAL A 103 -12.19 2.45 2.75
CA VAL A 103 -13.60 2.30 3.10
C VAL A 103 -14.47 1.81 1.92
N ARG A 104 -13.82 1.22 0.91
CA ARG A 104 -14.45 0.56 -0.24
C ARG A 104 -14.15 -0.94 -0.30
N GLY A 105 -15.22 -1.71 -0.37
CA GLY A 105 -15.19 -3.18 -0.41
C GLY A 105 -15.47 -3.86 0.93
N ARG A 106 -15.74 -5.17 0.87
CA ARG A 106 -16.25 -5.98 1.97
C ARG A 106 -15.37 -5.95 3.23
N ASN A 107 -14.05 -5.87 3.06
CA ASN A 107 -13.05 -5.96 4.13
C ASN A 107 -12.55 -4.60 4.62
N THR A 108 -13.31 -3.52 4.39
CA THR A 108 -12.91 -2.16 4.74
C THR A 108 -13.97 -1.46 5.59
N ASN A 109 -14.43 -2.18 6.61
CA ASN A 109 -15.44 -1.72 7.57
C ASN A 109 -14.94 -1.86 9.01
N ILE A 110 -15.60 -1.19 9.95
CA ILE A 110 -15.18 -1.15 11.36
C ILE A 110 -14.96 -2.53 12.00
N LEU A 111 -15.71 -3.57 11.61
CA LEU A 111 -15.52 -4.93 12.12
C LEU A 111 -14.21 -5.53 11.59
N SER A 112 -13.88 -5.33 10.31
CA SER A 112 -12.59 -5.74 9.76
C SER A 112 -11.44 -5.01 10.45
N TYR A 113 -11.57 -3.71 10.70
CA TYR A 113 -10.57 -2.93 11.44
C TYR A 113 -10.39 -3.43 12.88
N ALA A 114 -11.49 -3.73 13.58
CA ALA A 114 -11.43 -4.31 14.92
C ALA A 114 -10.77 -5.68 14.92
N LEU A 115 -11.21 -6.59 14.05
CA LEU A 115 -10.67 -7.94 13.94
C LEU A 115 -9.16 -7.92 13.66
N THR A 116 -8.73 -7.13 12.68
CA THR A 116 -7.31 -6.95 12.37
C THR A 116 -6.54 -6.33 13.54
N THR A 117 -7.11 -5.34 14.23
CA THR A 117 -6.46 -4.72 15.39
C THR A 117 -6.20 -5.73 16.49
N TYR A 118 -7.21 -6.52 16.89
CA TYR A 118 -7.05 -7.54 17.93
C TYR A 118 -6.09 -8.65 17.51
N TYR A 119 -6.14 -9.08 16.24
CA TYR A 119 -5.19 -10.05 15.71
C TYR A 119 -3.76 -9.53 15.77
N LEU A 120 -3.50 -8.32 15.26
CA LEU A 120 -2.15 -7.78 15.25
C LEU A 120 -1.62 -7.52 16.67
N LYS A 121 -2.47 -7.11 17.61
CA LYS A 121 -2.10 -6.98 19.04
C LYS A 121 -1.65 -8.33 19.63
N SER A 122 -2.28 -9.44 19.26
CA SER A 122 -1.92 -10.75 19.82
C SER A 122 -0.58 -11.28 19.29
N ILE A 123 -0.07 -10.71 18.20
CA ILE A 123 1.21 -11.09 17.58
C ILE A 123 2.25 -9.97 17.56
N ASP A 124 2.03 -8.86 18.28
CA ASP A 124 2.90 -7.66 18.28
C ASP A 124 4.19 -7.86 19.06
N ARG A 125 5.09 -8.71 18.54
CA ARG A 125 6.37 -9.06 19.18
C ARG A 125 7.30 -7.85 19.35
N LEU A 126 7.17 -6.86 18.48
CA LEU A 126 8.01 -5.67 18.47
C LEU A 126 7.45 -4.50 19.29
N GLY A 127 6.25 -4.66 19.87
CA GLY A 127 5.56 -3.57 20.57
C GLY A 127 5.27 -2.38 19.66
N LEU A 128 4.96 -2.62 18.38
CA LEU A 128 4.67 -1.56 17.40
C LEU A 128 3.45 -0.74 17.78
N PHE A 129 2.46 -1.35 18.45
CA PHE A 129 1.35 -0.58 19.00
C PHE A 129 1.83 0.42 20.06
N SER A 130 2.83 0.14 20.90
CA SER A 130 3.30 1.19 21.84
C SER A 130 4.15 2.27 21.17
N LYS A 131 4.76 1.98 20.01
CA LYS A 131 5.71 2.86 19.30
C LYS A 131 5.07 3.77 18.24
N LEU A 132 3.96 3.36 17.65
CA LEU A 132 3.35 4.04 16.51
C LEU A 132 2.03 4.71 16.90
N THR A 133 1.80 5.94 16.47
CA THR A 133 0.54 6.68 16.69
C THR A 133 -0.21 6.91 15.38
N GLU A 134 -1.51 7.18 15.44
CA GLU A 134 -2.28 7.52 14.25
C GLU A 134 -3.03 8.83 14.41
N ASP A 135 -3.24 9.53 13.30
CA ASP A 135 -4.05 10.73 13.21
C ASP A 135 -4.91 10.73 11.96
N ASN A 136 -5.80 11.70 11.84
CA ASN A 136 -6.71 11.83 10.71
C ASN A 136 -6.18 12.77 9.60
N HIS A 137 -4.93 13.24 9.63
CA HIS A 137 -4.43 14.21 8.65
C HIS A 137 -4.47 13.67 7.20
N PHE A 138 -4.56 14.60 6.24
CA PHE A 138 -4.51 14.34 4.80
C PHE A 138 -5.61 13.38 4.31
N GLY A 139 -6.80 13.46 4.90
CA GLY A 139 -7.95 12.68 4.43
C GLY A 139 -8.10 11.29 5.02
N ASN A 140 -7.22 10.88 5.93
CA ASN A 140 -7.19 9.54 6.53
C ASN A 140 -8.51 9.15 7.21
N PHE A 141 -8.93 7.90 7.00
CA PHE A 141 -10.05 7.31 7.72
C PHE A 141 -9.53 6.56 8.94
N SER A 142 -9.79 7.11 10.13
CA SER A 142 -9.44 6.48 11.40
C SER A 142 -10.68 5.98 12.14
N PHE A 143 -10.48 4.93 12.93
CA PHE A 143 -11.48 4.34 13.82
C PHE A 143 -10.91 4.31 15.23
N THR A 144 -11.76 4.51 16.23
CA THR A 144 -11.38 4.35 17.65
C THR A 144 -11.68 2.92 18.08
N ILE A 145 -10.65 2.17 18.47
CA ILE A 145 -10.76 0.77 18.92
C ILE A 145 -9.92 0.65 20.19
N GLU A 146 -10.54 0.28 21.31
CA GLU A 146 -9.92 0.31 22.66
C GLU A 146 -9.23 1.66 22.95
N ASP A 147 -9.98 2.75 22.80
CA ASP A 147 -9.52 4.12 23.03
C ASP A 147 -8.31 4.55 22.18
N ARG A 148 -8.02 3.80 21.11
CA ARG A 148 -6.90 4.05 20.22
C ARG A 148 -7.36 4.36 18.80
N GLN A 149 -6.78 5.40 18.20
CA GLN A 149 -6.92 5.63 16.77
C GLN A 149 -6.16 4.58 15.96
N VAL A 150 -6.86 3.92 15.05
CA VAL A 150 -6.29 3.02 14.05
C VAL A 150 -6.76 3.42 12.66
N SER A 151 -5.92 3.27 11.66
CA SER A 151 -6.30 3.40 10.25
C SER A 151 -5.67 2.28 9.43
N ARG A 152 -5.98 2.26 8.13
CA ARG A 152 -5.41 1.27 7.22
C ARG A 152 -3.89 1.36 7.23
N ASP A 153 -3.39 2.57 7.21
CA ASP A 153 -1.96 2.86 7.16
C ASP A 153 -1.20 2.17 8.29
N LEU A 154 -1.69 2.37 9.52
CA LEU A 154 -1.10 1.81 10.73
C LEU A 154 -1.12 0.28 10.70
N LEU A 155 -2.29 -0.31 10.45
CA LEU A 155 -2.49 -1.75 10.60
C LEU A 155 -1.73 -2.54 9.54
N ASP A 156 -1.71 -2.06 8.29
CA ASP A 156 -0.89 -2.68 7.24
C ASP A 156 0.60 -2.58 7.55
N SER A 157 1.07 -1.42 8.02
CA SER A 157 2.50 -1.27 8.37
C SER A 157 2.90 -2.17 9.51
N ILE A 158 2.08 -2.31 10.55
CA ILE A 158 2.35 -3.24 11.65
C ILE A 158 2.47 -4.68 11.13
N SER A 159 1.55 -5.09 10.25
CA SER A 159 1.54 -6.41 9.64
C SER A 159 2.81 -6.67 8.80
N GLU A 160 3.17 -5.72 7.94
CA GLU A 160 4.35 -5.80 7.05
C GLU A 160 5.66 -5.82 7.84
N ILE A 161 5.78 -4.97 8.88
CA ILE A 161 6.97 -4.92 9.74
C ILE A 161 7.13 -6.23 10.50
N ASN A 162 6.04 -6.77 11.08
CA ASN A 162 6.09 -8.06 11.77
C ASN A 162 6.43 -9.22 10.83
N PHE A 163 5.96 -9.19 9.58
CA PHE A 163 6.35 -10.17 8.56
C PHE A 163 7.86 -10.11 8.28
N LEU A 164 8.37 -8.91 7.98
CA LEU A 164 9.79 -8.71 7.69
C LEU A 164 10.67 -9.11 8.88
N ASP A 165 10.27 -8.78 10.11
CA ASP A 165 11.05 -9.12 11.29
C ASP A 165 11.04 -10.62 11.59
N ARG A 166 9.89 -11.28 11.43
CA ARG A 166 9.78 -12.74 11.61
C ARG A 166 10.73 -13.52 10.70
N HIS A 167 10.92 -13.06 9.46
CA HIS A 167 11.69 -13.80 8.45
C HIS A 167 13.13 -13.30 8.28
N LEU A 168 13.38 -12.01 8.48
CA LEU A 168 14.70 -11.39 8.25
C LEU A 168 15.35 -10.81 9.50
N GLY A 169 14.66 -10.80 10.65
CA GLY A 169 15.15 -10.20 11.89
C GLY A 169 15.45 -8.72 11.76
N ILE A 170 14.68 -7.97 10.97
CA ILE A 170 15.00 -6.59 10.62
C ILE A 170 15.15 -5.65 11.82
N ALA A 171 14.55 -5.95 12.97
CA ALA A 171 14.68 -5.11 14.16
C ALA A 171 16.03 -5.27 14.88
N SER A 172 16.75 -6.37 14.65
CA SER A 172 18.05 -6.65 15.29
C SER A 172 19.24 -6.45 14.36
N ARG A 173 19.01 -6.15 13.07
CA ARG A 173 20.06 -5.92 12.07
C ARG A 173 20.57 -4.48 12.11
N PRO A 174 21.81 -4.22 12.54
CA PRO A 174 22.35 -2.85 12.55
C PRO A 174 22.58 -2.35 11.12
N GLY A 175 22.37 -1.06 10.90
CA GLY A 175 22.74 -0.40 9.64
C GLY A 175 21.87 -0.80 8.45
N LEU A 176 20.57 -1.07 8.67
CA LEU A 176 19.72 -1.59 7.61
C LEU A 176 19.36 -0.48 6.60
N ASN A 177 19.69 -0.68 5.32
CA ASN A 177 19.28 0.20 4.24
C ASN A 177 18.12 -0.44 3.44
N VAL A 178 16.99 0.28 3.38
CA VAL A 178 15.76 -0.21 2.76
C VAL A 178 15.41 0.62 1.52
N LEU A 179 14.99 -0.03 0.44
CA LEU A 179 14.41 0.60 -0.74
C LEU A 179 12.92 0.27 -0.85
N ASP A 180 12.05 1.27 -0.96
CA ASP A 180 10.61 1.14 -1.14
C ASP A 180 10.23 1.59 -2.55
N ILE A 181 9.86 0.62 -3.39
CA ILE A 181 9.57 0.78 -4.81
C ILE A 181 8.06 0.93 -4.97
N GLY A 182 7.63 2.04 -5.55
CA GLY A 182 6.22 2.39 -5.58
C GLY A 182 5.74 2.81 -4.19
N ALA A 183 6.56 3.62 -3.51
CA ALA A 183 6.35 4.01 -2.11
C ALA A 183 5.05 4.79 -1.88
N GLY A 184 4.36 5.23 -2.94
CA GLY A 184 3.19 6.09 -2.84
C GLY A 184 3.55 7.35 -2.08
N TYR A 185 2.84 7.63 -0.98
CA TYR A 185 3.14 8.76 -0.09
C TYR A 185 4.12 8.43 1.06
N GLY A 186 4.84 7.31 1.03
CA GLY A 186 5.87 7.00 2.03
C GLY A 186 5.32 6.45 3.36
N ARG A 187 4.17 5.78 3.32
CA ARG A 187 3.52 5.19 4.50
C ARG A 187 4.47 4.28 5.28
N LEU A 188 5.04 3.28 4.60
CA LEU A 188 5.84 2.25 5.26
C LEU A 188 7.15 2.82 5.79
N ALA A 189 7.79 3.72 5.03
CA ALA A 189 8.96 4.47 5.45
C ALA A 189 8.75 5.20 6.78
N HIS A 190 7.67 5.97 6.91
CA HIS A 190 7.31 6.64 8.16
C HIS A 190 7.25 5.64 9.32
N ARG A 191 6.52 4.53 9.15
CA ARG A 191 6.29 3.58 10.24
C ARG A 191 7.54 2.78 10.61
N MET A 192 8.29 2.32 9.61
CA MET A 192 9.53 1.56 9.81
C MET A 192 10.58 2.42 10.50
N VAL A 193 10.89 3.59 9.97
CA VAL A 193 11.93 4.47 10.54
C VAL A 193 11.56 4.92 11.97
N LYS A 194 10.27 5.21 12.21
CA LYS A 194 9.80 5.62 13.55
C LYS A 194 9.92 4.51 14.60
N SER A 195 9.71 3.25 14.22
CA SER A 195 9.65 2.12 15.16
C SER A 195 10.94 1.31 15.25
N LEU A 196 11.81 1.38 14.25
CA LEU A 196 13.06 0.63 14.12
C LEU A 196 14.26 1.60 14.12
N PRO A 197 14.93 1.82 15.26
CA PRO A 197 16.04 2.76 15.37
C PRO A 197 17.30 2.30 14.62
N ASN A 198 17.39 1.02 14.28
CA ASN A 198 18.52 0.40 13.61
C ASN A 198 18.52 0.57 12.07
N ILE A 199 17.45 1.14 11.50
CA ILE A 199 17.44 1.55 10.08
C ILE A 199 18.43 2.69 9.90
N GLU A 200 19.40 2.51 9.01
CA GLU A 200 20.36 3.57 8.67
C GLU A 200 19.70 4.57 7.72
N SER A 201 19.25 4.07 6.56
CA SER A 201 18.53 4.88 5.57
C SER A 201 17.34 4.12 4.99
N TYR A 202 16.27 4.86 4.71
CA TYR A 202 15.08 4.35 4.04
C TYR A 202 14.81 5.17 2.78
N PHE A 203 14.94 4.56 1.61
CA PHE A 203 14.82 5.23 0.33
C PHE A 203 13.45 4.95 -0.28
N CYS A 204 12.64 5.99 -0.50
CA CYS A 204 11.35 5.91 -1.18
C CYS A 204 11.52 6.34 -2.63
N THR A 205 11.07 5.53 -3.58
CA THR A 205 11.03 5.92 -4.99
C THR A 205 9.73 5.47 -5.63
N ASP A 206 9.29 6.20 -6.66
CA ASP A 206 8.04 5.93 -7.36
C ASP A 206 8.17 6.40 -8.81
N ALA A 207 7.54 5.67 -9.73
CA ALA A 207 7.49 6.03 -11.14
C ALA A 207 6.40 7.09 -11.44
N VAL A 208 5.56 7.41 -10.45
CA VAL A 208 4.53 8.44 -10.52
C VAL A 208 5.00 9.70 -9.80
N ALA A 209 5.17 10.79 -10.55
CA ALA A 209 5.67 12.07 -10.03
C ALA A 209 4.83 12.61 -8.86
N ALA A 210 3.51 12.43 -8.91
CA ALA A 210 2.60 12.83 -7.84
C ALA A 210 2.88 12.07 -6.53
N SER A 211 3.10 10.75 -6.60
CA SER A 211 3.50 9.93 -5.45
C SER A 211 4.82 10.41 -4.85
N THR A 212 5.85 10.62 -5.67
CA THR A 212 7.13 11.18 -5.22
C THR A 212 6.95 12.54 -4.52
N PHE A 213 6.12 13.42 -5.08
CA PHE A 213 5.84 14.73 -4.51
C PHE A 213 5.15 14.67 -3.14
N VAL A 214 4.08 13.87 -3.01
CA VAL A 214 3.35 13.75 -1.73
C VAL A 214 4.15 13.00 -0.67
N SER A 215 4.97 12.02 -1.07
CA SER A 215 5.89 11.31 -0.19
C SER A 215 6.90 12.24 0.47
N ASP A 216 7.52 13.11 -0.33
CA ASP A 216 8.49 14.10 0.16
C ASP A 216 7.85 15.04 1.17
N TYR A 217 6.64 15.52 0.89
CA TYR A 217 5.91 16.37 1.82
C TYR A 217 5.56 15.63 3.11
N TYR A 218 5.00 14.43 3.00
CA TYR A 218 4.54 13.65 4.15
C TYR A 218 5.66 13.28 5.10
N LEU A 219 6.80 12.80 4.58
CA LEU A 219 7.93 12.40 5.41
C LEU A 219 8.59 13.59 6.11
N ARG A 220 8.64 14.76 5.46
CA ARG A 220 9.06 16.01 6.12
C ARG A 220 8.08 16.44 7.20
N PHE A 221 6.77 16.42 6.92
CA PHE A 221 5.74 16.73 7.91
C PHE A 221 5.82 15.81 9.14
N ARG A 222 6.17 14.54 8.93
CA ARG A 222 6.36 13.54 10.00
C ARG A 222 7.71 13.64 10.72
N ASN A 223 8.62 14.51 10.29
CA ASN A 223 9.98 14.64 10.80
C ASN A 223 10.76 13.32 10.77
N ILE A 224 10.74 12.63 9.62
CA ILE A 224 11.42 11.35 9.42
C ILE A 224 12.72 11.57 8.63
N GLU A 225 13.77 12.03 9.32
CA GLU A 225 15.02 12.46 8.69
C GLU A 225 15.81 11.34 7.99
N ARG A 226 15.69 10.10 8.49
CA ARG A 226 16.32 8.90 7.90
C ARG A 226 15.54 8.33 6.70
N ALA A 227 14.42 8.94 6.32
CA ALA A 227 13.69 8.58 5.11
C ALA A 227 13.96 9.60 4.00
N HIS A 228 14.41 9.12 2.85
CA HIS A 228 14.82 9.92 1.71
C HIS A 228 13.94 9.61 0.52
N VAL A 229 13.32 10.64 -0.07
CA VAL A 229 12.54 10.50 -1.29
C VAL A 229 13.46 10.74 -2.49
N VAL A 230 13.59 9.71 -3.33
CA VAL A 230 14.52 9.63 -4.44
C VAL A 230 13.73 9.68 -5.75
N PRO A 231 13.88 10.75 -6.55
CA PRO A 231 13.31 10.80 -7.89
C PRO A 231 13.75 9.62 -8.74
N LEU A 232 12.85 9.10 -9.58
CA LEU A 232 13.07 7.92 -10.40
C LEU A 232 14.34 8.02 -11.26
N ASP A 233 14.61 9.19 -11.85
CA ASP A 233 15.79 9.43 -12.69
C ASP A 233 17.12 9.44 -11.91
N GLU A 234 17.08 9.45 -10.58
CA GLU A 234 18.26 9.40 -9.70
C GLU A 234 18.51 8.01 -9.10
N ILE A 235 17.60 7.05 -9.27
CA ILE A 235 17.64 5.78 -8.52
C ILE A 235 18.88 4.93 -8.85
N ASP A 236 19.29 4.85 -10.11
CA ASP A 236 20.47 4.04 -10.50
C ASP A 236 21.75 4.61 -9.87
N LYS A 237 21.85 5.95 -9.78
CA LYS A 237 22.97 6.62 -9.12
C LYS A 237 22.96 6.37 -7.60
N LEU A 238 21.78 6.40 -6.98
CA LEU A 238 21.64 6.10 -5.56
C LEU A 238 22.13 4.68 -5.25
N LEU A 239 21.67 3.69 -6.01
CA LEU A 239 22.03 2.29 -5.83
C LEU A 239 23.51 2.00 -6.12
N ALA A 240 24.14 2.78 -7.01
CA ALA A 240 25.57 2.70 -7.22
C ALA A 240 26.40 3.19 -6.01
N GLY A 241 25.83 4.09 -5.19
CA GLY A 241 26.49 4.67 -4.03
C GLY A 241 26.14 4.03 -2.69
N HIS A 242 25.10 3.20 -2.64
CA HIS A 242 24.58 2.63 -1.39
C HIS A 242 24.27 1.15 -1.55
N ARG A 243 24.69 0.35 -0.56
CA ARG A 243 24.26 -1.05 -0.45
C ARG A 243 22.85 -1.09 0.12
N ILE A 244 21.91 -1.63 -0.65
CA ILE A 244 20.54 -1.89 -0.18
C ILE A 244 20.45 -3.33 0.35
N ASP A 245 19.97 -3.48 1.57
CA ASP A 245 19.79 -4.79 2.22
C ASP A 245 18.44 -5.43 1.92
N LEU A 246 17.41 -4.60 1.73
CA LEU A 246 16.03 -5.01 1.53
C LEU A 246 15.34 -4.04 0.57
N ALA A 247 14.76 -4.56 -0.51
CA ALA A 247 13.74 -3.87 -1.28
C ALA A 247 12.34 -4.32 -0.85
N VAL A 248 11.38 -3.40 -0.87
CA VAL A 248 9.96 -3.68 -0.67
C VAL A 248 9.16 -3.11 -1.84
N ASN A 249 8.11 -3.82 -2.24
CA ASN A 249 7.13 -3.37 -3.21
C ASN A 249 5.74 -3.76 -2.70
N ILE A 250 4.95 -2.77 -2.28
CA ILE A 250 3.65 -2.99 -1.66
C ILE A 250 2.57 -2.48 -2.62
N HIS A 251 1.77 -3.39 -3.19
CA HIS A 251 0.66 -3.11 -4.11
C HIS A 251 1.04 -2.37 -5.41
N SER A 252 2.33 -2.19 -5.70
CA SER A 252 2.76 -1.39 -6.84
C SER A 252 3.03 -2.23 -8.10
N PHE A 253 3.73 -3.37 -8.03
CA PHE A 253 3.99 -4.19 -9.23
C PHE A 253 2.72 -4.72 -9.88
N SER A 254 1.66 -4.96 -9.11
CA SER A 254 0.37 -5.34 -9.68
C SER A 254 -0.22 -4.22 -10.56
N GLU A 255 0.15 -2.97 -10.36
CA GLU A 255 -0.34 -1.81 -11.12
C GLU A 255 0.59 -1.44 -12.29
N CYS A 256 1.65 -2.20 -12.51
CA CYS A 256 2.65 -1.98 -13.54
C CYS A 256 2.39 -2.82 -14.80
N ARG A 257 2.95 -2.37 -15.92
CA ARG A 257 3.18 -3.23 -17.09
C ARG A 257 4.34 -4.19 -16.80
N LEU A 258 4.37 -5.35 -17.46
CA LEU A 258 5.45 -6.32 -17.30
C LEU A 258 6.84 -5.72 -17.58
N GLU A 259 6.95 -4.79 -18.55
CA GLU A 259 8.21 -4.12 -18.88
C GLU A 259 8.74 -3.24 -17.74
N ALA A 260 7.84 -2.61 -16.97
CA ALA A 260 8.23 -1.82 -15.81
C ALA A 260 8.73 -2.73 -14.67
N ILE A 261 8.09 -3.88 -14.47
CA ILE A 261 8.54 -4.89 -13.50
C ILE A 261 9.90 -5.46 -13.90
N GLU A 262 10.10 -5.78 -15.18
CA GLU A 262 11.38 -6.23 -15.72
C GLU A 262 12.48 -5.17 -15.56
N TRP A 263 12.15 -3.90 -15.78
CA TRP A 263 13.07 -2.78 -15.55
C TRP A 263 13.56 -2.73 -14.10
N TRP A 264 12.65 -2.83 -13.13
CA TRP A 264 13.00 -2.88 -11.70
C TRP A 264 13.79 -4.14 -11.35
N ALA A 265 13.35 -5.31 -11.81
CA ALA A 265 14.02 -6.58 -11.54
C ALA A 265 15.49 -6.56 -12.03
N ARG A 266 15.71 -6.05 -13.25
CA ARG A 266 17.04 -5.84 -13.82
C ARG A 266 17.88 -4.86 -13.01
N LEU A 267 17.30 -3.73 -12.57
CA LEU A 267 18.00 -2.74 -11.77
C LEU A 267 18.43 -3.31 -10.40
N LEU A 268 17.52 -3.99 -9.70
CA LEU A 268 17.81 -4.61 -8.42
C LEU A 268 18.87 -5.72 -8.54
N SER A 269 18.78 -6.53 -9.60
CA SER A 269 19.75 -7.59 -9.89
C SER A 269 21.14 -7.02 -10.20
N LYS A 270 21.22 -5.96 -11.03
CA LYS A 270 22.46 -5.21 -11.32
C LYS A 270 23.18 -4.75 -10.05
N HIS A 271 22.42 -4.24 -9.07
CA HIS A 271 22.95 -3.74 -7.80
C HIS A 271 22.96 -4.77 -6.67
N ARG A 272 22.69 -6.04 -6.99
CA ARG A 272 22.72 -7.17 -6.06
C ARG A 272 21.91 -6.95 -4.79
N VAL A 273 20.72 -6.35 -4.92
CA VAL A 273 19.79 -6.22 -3.79
C VAL A 273 19.34 -7.62 -3.40
N LYS A 274 19.68 -8.05 -2.18
CA LYS A 274 19.58 -9.46 -1.81
C LYS A 274 18.15 -9.92 -1.56
N GLN A 275 17.36 -9.10 -0.86
CA GLN A 275 16.01 -9.45 -0.41
C GLN A 275 14.99 -8.50 -1.04
N LEU A 276 13.87 -9.06 -1.51
CA LEU A 276 12.75 -8.32 -2.09
C LEU A 276 11.44 -8.83 -1.51
N MET A 277 10.75 -7.99 -0.74
CA MET A 277 9.37 -8.27 -0.32
C MET A 277 8.39 -7.73 -1.36
N ILE A 278 7.41 -8.54 -1.76
CA ILE A 278 6.32 -8.15 -2.66
C ILE A 278 4.98 -8.45 -2.00
N VAL A 279 4.07 -7.49 -2.06
CA VAL A 279 2.66 -7.66 -1.72
C VAL A 279 1.82 -7.33 -2.96
N PRO A 280 1.30 -8.33 -3.70
CA PRO A 280 0.48 -8.08 -4.87
C PRO A 280 -0.91 -7.54 -4.47
N ASN A 281 -1.61 -6.94 -5.44
CA ASN A 281 -3.05 -6.75 -5.33
C ASN A 281 -3.77 -8.10 -5.39
N ASP A 282 -4.93 -8.17 -4.75
CA ASP A 282 -5.83 -9.32 -4.82
C ASP A 282 -6.68 -9.22 -6.10
N VAL A 283 -6.22 -9.87 -7.16
CA VAL A 283 -6.77 -9.75 -8.53
C VAL A 283 -7.40 -11.04 -9.03
N THR A 284 -7.17 -12.18 -8.37
CA THR A 284 -7.73 -13.48 -8.77
C THR A 284 -8.42 -14.22 -7.63
N GLU A 285 -9.20 -15.23 -8.01
CA GLU A 285 -9.74 -16.21 -7.04
C GLU A 285 -8.65 -17.14 -6.47
N THR A 286 -7.45 -17.18 -7.07
CA THR A 286 -6.34 -18.03 -6.62
C THR A 286 -5.35 -17.21 -5.78
N PRO A 287 -5.39 -17.35 -4.44
CA PRO A 287 -4.59 -16.50 -3.57
C PRO A 287 -3.09 -16.78 -3.74
N GLY A 288 -2.25 -15.76 -3.52
CA GLY A 288 -0.79 -15.93 -3.43
C GLY A 288 -0.08 -16.03 -4.77
N GLN A 289 -0.66 -15.49 -5.84
CA GLN A 289 0.02 -15.35 -7.12
C GLN A 289 0.56 -13.92 -7.32
N LEU A 290 1.73 -13.83 -7.94
CA LEU A 290 2.37 -12.57 -8.32
C LEU A 290 1.84 -12.12 -9.69
N LEU A 291 0.69 -11.44 -9.68
CA LEU A 291 -0.06 -11.06 -10.88
C LEU A 291 -0.25 -9.55 -11.00
N THR A 292 -0.22 -9.05 -12.25
CA THR A 292 -0.68 -7.70 -12.58
C THR A 292 -2.21 -7.59 -12.43
N ASN A 293 -2.74 -6.37 -12.40
CA ASN A 293 -4.18 -6.09 -12.45
C ASN A 293 -4.85 -6.53 -13.76
N LYS A 294 -4.07 -7.08 -14.71
CA LYS A 294 -4.52 -7.71 -15.96
C LYS A 294 -4.32 -9.24 -15.94
N ASP A 295 -4.11 -9.82 -14.75
CA ASP A 295 -3.89 -11.25 -14.52
C ASP A 295 -2.61 -11.81 -15.18
N GLU A 296 -1.60 -10.97 -15.43
CA GLU A 296 -0.34 -11.39 -16.02
C GLU A 296 0.66 -11.81 -14.93
N ASN A 297 1.18 -13.04 -15.01
CA ASN A 297 2.13 -13.56 -14.02
C ASN A 297 3.53 -12.97 -14.24
N TYR A 298 4.04 -12.24 -13.24
CA TYR A 298 5.36 -11.61 -13.30
C TYR A 298 6.44 -12.33 -12.49
N LEU A 299 6.14 -13.46 -11.82
CA LEU A 299 7.17 -14.28 -11.17
C LEU A 299 8.27 -14.73 -12.17
N PRO A 300 7.95 -15.23 -13.39
CA PRO A 300 8.99 -15.63 -14.34
C PRO A 300 9.96 -14.50 -14.70
N ILE A 301 9.51 -13.24 -14.69
CA ILE A 301 10.37 -12.08 -14.93
C ILE A 301 11.39 -11.92 -13.79
N LEU A 302 10.93 -12.00 -12.54
CA LEU A 302 11.79 -11.94 -11.36
C LEU A 302 12.81 -13.09 -11.36
N GLU A 303 12.38 -14.30 -11.73
CA GLU A 303 13.25 -15.48 -11.82
C GLU A 303 14.33 -15.37 -12.89
N ARG A 304 14.02 -14.78 -14.05
CA ARG A 304 15.03 -14.49 -15.09
C ARG A 304 16.11 -13.53 -14.60
N HIS A 305 15.80 -12.70 -13.60
CA HIS A 305 16.75 -11.78 -12.96
C HIS A 305 17.36 -12.31 -11.66
N GLY A 306 17.19 -13.61 -11.40
CA GLY A 306 17.88 -14.33 -10.32
C GLY A 306 17.11 -14.43 -9.01
N TYR A 307 15.91 -13.85 -8.91
CA TYR A 307 15.11 -13.95 -7.69
C TYR A 307 14.37 -15.29 -7.59
N ARG A 308 14.30 -15.85 -6.39
CA ARG A 308 13.47 -17.01 -6.07
C ARG A 308 12.62 -16.74 -4.85
N ILE A 309 11.42 -17.31 -4.80
CA ILE A 309 10.55 -17.23 -3.62
C ILE A 309 11.22 -17.98 -2.46
N LEU A 310 11.50 -17.24 -1.39
CA LEU A 310 11.94 -17.78 -0.10
C LEU A 310 10.73 -18.07 0.79
N VAL A 311 9.76 -17.15 0.83
CA VAL A 311 8.52 -17.28 1.61
C VAL A 311 7.33 -16.83 0.77
N SER A 312 6.22 -17.55 0.88
CA SER A 312 4.90 -17.15 0.39
C SER A 312 3.86 -17.56 1.42
N GLU A 313 3.23 -16.59 2.08
CA GLU A 313 2.25 -16.86 3.13
C GLU A 313 1.11 -15.83 3.15
N PRO A 314 -0.09 -16.19 3.66
CA PRO A 314 -1.15 -15.22 3.86
C PRO A 314 -0.73 -14.16 4.89
N LYS A 315 -1.19 -12.92 4.66
CA LYS A 315 -1.00 -11.77 5.56
C LYS A 315 -1.39 -12.10 7.00
N TYR A 316 -2.50 -12.82 7.16
CA TYR A 316 -2.99 -13.31 8.44
C TYR A 316 -2.94 -14.84 8.44
N ALA A 317 -2.24 -15.44 9.41
CA ALA A 317 -2.15 -16.89 9.52
C ALA A 317 -3.47 -17.53 9.97
N ASP A 318 -4.31 -16.79 10.69
CA ASP A 318 -5.65 -17.24 11.08
C ASP A 318 -6.59 -17.15 9.86
N PRO A 319 -7.24 -18.26 9.42
CA PRO A 319 -8.09 -18.25 8.24
C PRO A 319 -9.30 -17.32 8.32
N VAL A 320 -9.87 -17.12 9.51
CA VAL A 320 -11.00 -16.21 9.72
C VAL A 320 -10.52 -14.77 9.56
N VAL A 321 -9.38 -14.42 10.13
CA VAL A 321 -8.78 -13.09 9.94
C VAL A 321 -8.34 -12.90 8.48
N GLN A 322 -7.82 -13.94 7.82
CA GLN A 322 -7.52 -13.91 6.39
C GLN A 322 -8.77 -13.81 5.51
N THR A 323 -9.95 -14.14 6.01
CA THR A 323 -11.19 -13.95 5.24
C THR A 323 -11.83 -12.59 5.51
N TYR A 324 -11.81 -12.12 6.76
CA TYR A 324 -12.62 -10.98 7.21
C TYR A 324 -11.83 -9.77 7.70
N GLY A 325 -10.53 -9.94 7.96
CA GLY A 325 -9.62 -8.86 8.31
C GLY A 325 -9.44 -7.88 7.16
N ILE A 326 -8.76 -6.77 7.44
CA ILE A 326 -8.60 -5.69 6.46
C ILE A 326 -7.71 -6.14 5.31
N LYS A 327 -8.28 -6.07 4.10
CA LYS A 327 -7.67 -6.43 2.81
C LYS A 327 -6.67 -7.58 2.99
N PRO A 328 -7.20 -8.80 3.16
CA PRO A 328 -6.36 -9.96 3.28
C PRO A 328 -5.59 -10.13 1.98
N HIS A 329 -4.29 -10.29 2.10
CA HIS A 329 -3.35 -10.37 0.97
C HIS A 329 -2.37 -11.50 1.22
N TRP A 330 -1.47 -11.71 0.26
CA TRP A 330 -0.33 -12.60 0.43
C TRP A 330 0.96 -11.82 0.47
N TYR A 331 1.89 -12.29 1.29
CA TYR A 331 3.22 -11.73 1.40
C TYR A 331 4.21 -12.70 0.76
N HIS A 332 5.02 -12.15 -0.14
CA HIS A 332 6.10 -12.86 -0.78
C HIS A 332 7.42 -12.25 -0.36
N LEU A 333 8.36 -13.08 0.07
CA LEU A 333 9.75 -12.70 0.25
C LEU A 333 10.57 -13.48 -0.77
N LEU A 334 11.32 -12.75 -1.59
CA LEU A 334 12.21 -13.30 -2.60
C LEU A 334 13.66 -13.01 -2.26
N GLU A 335 14.53 -13.93 -2.62
CA GLU A 335 15.98 -13.80 -2.47
C GLU A 335 16.66 -13.89 -3.84
N LEU A 336 17.62 -12.99 -4.08
CA LEU A 336 18.50 -13.03 -5.24
C LEU A 336 19.52 -14.16 -5.05
N GLN A 337 19.52 -15.15 -5.95
CA GLN A 337 20.51 -16.22 -5.96
C GLN A 337 21.77 -15.76 -6.70
N ALA A 338 22.93 -16.08 -6.11
CA ALA A 338 24.25 -15.65 -6.55
C ALA A 338 24.71 -16.33 -7.85
#